data_AF-A0A6D2L553-F1
#
_entry.id   AF-A0A6D2L553-F1
#
_cell.length_a   1.000
_cell.length_b   1.000
_cell.length_c   1.000
_cell.angle_alpha   90.00
_cell.angle_beta   90.00
_cell.angle_gamma   90.00
#
_symmetry.space_group_name_H-M   'P 1'
#
loop_
_entity.id
_entity.type
_entity.pdbx_description
1 polymer ?
#
loop_
_entity_poly.entity_id
_entity_poly.type
_entity_poly.pdbx_seq_one_letter_code
_entity_poly.pdbx_strand_id
1 'polypeptide(L)'
;MSVGQTVWDALVRFWLQPTSIDKSGKCSAARLTVGPDGKPISIPHTAGQTPFAGRRLDMAAKNGGVLPPLTALFQDTHTRKDGTFVTPRAEQIHNDLTARVLEEQTQLSQQLSPGGTQHPVELGTPTIDRIYEQVAPKNKGKVIGLGSIRQVPIASSFAPRYRGPEDDPVQLRAKISRLEETMEIENSENDVIFSIIATHHPDIAAVMSNKRRRREAATAGVTSSAAGAAEEEELTAEQQRTADIAAQAAREAGDLPPFE
;
A
#
# COMPACT_ATOMS: atom_id res chain seq x y z
N MET A 1 -30.98 -26.20 -4.48
CA MET A 1 -31.98 -25.25 -4.01
C MET A 1 -32.43 -24.43 -5.21
N SER A 2 -33.66 -24.56 -5.67
CA SER A 2 -34.21 -23.69 -6.71
C SER A 2 -34.64 -22.38 -6.07
N VAL A 3 -34.35 -21.26 -6.74
CA VAL A 3 -34.88 -19.95 -6.33
C VAL A 3 -36.39 -19.97 -6.60
N GLY A 4 -37.20 -19.63 -5.59
CA GLY A 4 -38.65 -19.56 -5.76
C GLY A 4 -39.06 -18.50 -6.77
N GLN A 5 -40.15 -18.73 -7.51
CA GLN A 5 -40.60 -17.84 -8.59
C GLN A 5 -40.80 -16.39 -8.13
N THR A 6 -41.32 -16.20 -6.91
CA THR A 6 -41.52 -14.86 -6.33
C THR A 6 -40.20 -14.11 -6.10
N VAL A 7 -39.15 -14.82 -5.68
CA VAL A 7 -37.80 -14.26 -5.50
C VAL A 7 -37.19 -13.92 -6.85
N TRP A 8 -37.37 -14.77 -7.85
CA TRP A 8 -36.93 -14.51 -9.22
C TRP A 8 -37.57 -13.24 -9.79
N ASP A 9 -38.90 -13.11 -9.70
CA ASP A 9 -39.62 -11.94 -10.18
C ASP A 9 -39.20 -10.66 -9.46
N ALA A 10 -38.92 -10.74 -8.16
CA ALA A 10 -38.39 -9.61 -7.38
C ALA A 10 -36.99 -9.18 -7.85
N LEU A 11 -36.09 -10.13 -8.14
CA LEU A 11 -34.75 -9.85 -8.68
C LEU A 11 -34.81 -9.21 -10.05
N VAL A 12 -35.68 -9.70 -10.94
CA VAL A 12 -35.89 -9.10 -12.26
C VAL A 12 -36.36 -7.65 -12.13
N ARG A 13 -37.35 -7.37 -11.26
CA ARG A 13 -37.80 -6.00 -10.99
C ARG A 13 -36.67 -5.11 -10.46
N PHE A 14 -35.83 -5.64 -9.57
CA PHE A 14 -34.67 -4.93 -9.02
C PHE A 14 -33.64 -4.58 -10.11
N TRP A 15 -33.30 -5.52 -11.00
CA TRP A 15 -32.35 -5.27 -12.09
C TRP A 15 -32.87 -4.30 -13.15
N LEU A 16 -34.18 -4.21 -13.33
CA LEU A 16 -34.82 -3.24 -14.24
C LEU A 16 -34.96 -1.82 -13.66
N GLN A 17 -34.62 -1.61 -12.38
CA GLN A 17 -34.61 -0.26 -11.82
C GLN A 17 -33.56 0.63 -12.50
N PRO A 18 -33.84 1.92 -12.75
CA PRO A 18 -32.90 2.83 -13.39
C PRO A 18 -31.52 2.89 -12.72
N THR A 19 -31.48 2.79 -11.39
CA THR A 19 -30.23 2.77 -10.60
C THR A 19 -29.39 1.52 -10.87
N SER A 20 -30.03 0.35 -10.99
CA SER A 20 -29.37 -0.92 -11.33
C SER A 20 -28.82 -0.89 -12.75
N ILE A 21 -29.61 -0.37 -13.70
CA ILE A 21 -29.20 -0.20 -15.10
C ILE A 21 -28.01 0.76 -15.18
N ASP A 22 -28.09 1.94 -14.57
CA ASP A 22 -27.00 2.92 -14.53
C ASP A 22 -25.72 2.33 -13.93
N LYS A 23 -25.83 1.63 -12.80
CA LYS A 23 -24.70 0.94 -12.17
C LYS A 23 -24.08 -0.09 -13.12
N SER A 24 -24.90 -0.92 -13.78
CA SER A 24 -24.39 -1.90 -14.75
C SER A 24 -23.75 -1.24 -15.97
N GLY A 25 -24.32 -0.14 -16.46
CA GLY A 25 -23.81 0.64 -17.58
C GLY A 25 -22.44 1.24 -17.25
N LYS A 26 -22.30 1.88 -16.08
CA LYS A 26 -21.03 2.38 -15.57
C LYS A 26 -19.98 1.28 -15.42
N CYS A 27 -20.34 0.13 -14.83
CA CYS A 27 -19.42 -1.00 -14.70
C CYS A 27 -19.01 -1.59 -16.07
N SER A 28 -19.94 -1.63 -17.03
CA SER A 28 -19.65 -2.08 -18.40
C SER A 28 -18.71 -1.12 -19.12
N ALA A 29 -19.03 0.18 -19.10
CA ALA A 29 -18.20 1.23 -19.67
C ALA A 29 -16.79 1.21 -19.08
N ALA A 30 -16.66 1.06 -17.75
CA ALA A 30 -15.37 0.92 -17.10
C ALA A 30 -14.58 -0.31 -17.59
N ARG A 31 -15.23 -1.48 -17.76
CA ARG A 31 -14.58 -2.70 -18.29
C ARG A 31 -14.15 -2.57 -19.74
N LEU A 32 -14.93 -1.85 -20.55
CA LEU A 32 -14.68 -1.63 -21.97
C LEU A 32 -13.83 -0.39 -22.27
N THR A 33 -13.29 0.27 -21.22
CA THR A 33 -12.44 1.44 -21.40
C THR A 33 -11.22 1.09 -22.24
N VAL A 34 -10.98 1.88 -23.28
CA VAL A 34 -9.80 1.79 -24.15
C VAL A 34 -8.77 2.86 -23.78
N GLY A 35 -7.49 2.50 -23.89
CA GLY A 35 -6.38 3.38 -23.61
C GLY A 35 -6.05 4.31 -24.78
N PRO A 36 -5.07 5.21 -24.61
CA PRO A 36 -4.55 6.05 -25.69
C PRO A 36 -4.03 5.26 -26.89
N ASP A 37 -3.62 4.02 -26.68
CA ASP A 37 -3.18 3.06 -27.70
C ASP A 37 -4.33 2.37 -28.44
N GLY A 38 -5.58 2.75 -28.15
CA GLY A 38 -6.79 2.15 -28.72
C GLY A 38 -7.07 0.73 -28.23
N LYS A 39 -6.30 0.23 -27.24
CA LYS A 39 -6.40 -1.13 -26.73
C LYS A 39 -7.16 -1.16 -25.40
N PRO A 40 -7.83 -2.27 -25.04
CA PRO A 40 -8.48 -2.39 -23.75
C PRO A 40 -7.50 -2.16 -22.59
N ILE A 41 -7.88 -1.27 -21.67
CA ILE A 41 -7.09 -1.00 -20.46
C ILE A 41 -7.21 -2.16 -19.46
N SER A 42 -8.41 -2.75 -19.38
CA SER A 42 -8.67 -3.86 -18.49
C SER A 42 -8.08 -5.14 -19.07
N ILE A 43 -7.13 -5.73 -18.34
CA ILE A 43 -6.56 -7.04 -18.65
C ILE A 43 -6.96 -7.98 -17.52
N PRO A 44 -7.92 -8.89 -17.76
CA PRO A 44 -8.35 -9.86 -16.77
C PRO A 44 -7.21 -10.83 -16.42
N HIS A 45 -7.17 -11.23 -15.14
CA HIS A 45 -6.22 -12.21 -14.61
C HIS A 45 -6.95 -13.40 -14.01
N THR A 46 -6.25 -14.53 -13.86
CA THR A 46 -6.75 -15.83 -13.36
C THR A 46 -6.27 -16.14 -11.95
N ALA A 47 -5.61 -15.20 -11.26
CA ALA A 47 -5.08 -15.38 -9.90
C ALA A 47 -6.16 -15.57 -8.81
N GLY A 48 -7.44 -15.32 -9.13
CA GLY A 48 -8.55 -15.49 -8.19
C GLY A 48 -8.48 -14.54 -7.01
N GLN A 49 -8.69 -15.05 -5.79
CA GLN A 49 -8.64 -14.27 -4.55
C GLN A 49 -7.22 -14.09 -4.00
N THR A 50 -6.21 -14.72 -4.60
CA THR A 50 -4.82 -14.60 -4.15
C THR A 50 -4.19 -13.32 -4.71
N PRO A 51 -3.66 -12.42 -3.87
CA PRO A 51 -2.97 -11.24 -4.35
C PRO A 51 -1.69 -11.64 -5.11
N PHE A 52 -1.26 -10.83 -6.07
CA PHE A 52 -0.08 -11.16 -6.89
C PHE A 52 1.21 -11.33 -6.08
N ALA A 53 1.39 -10.57 -5.00
CA ALA A 53 2.51 -10.77 -4.09
C ALA A 53 2.46 -12.17 -3.43
N GLY A 54 1.29 -12.58 -2.94
CA GLY A 54 1.08 -13.92 -2.38
C GLY A 54 1.31 -15.01 -3.44
N ARG A 55 0.77 -14.83 -4.64
CA ARG A 55 0.97 -15.75 -5.75
C ARG A 55 2.45 -15.93 -6.11
N ARG A 56 3.22 -14.83 -6.12
CA ARG A 56 4.67 -14.84 -6.35
C ARG A 56 5.42 -15.61 -5.27
N LEU A 57 5.00 -15.48 -4.01
CA LEU A 57 5.58 -16.25 -2.89
C LEU A 57 5.19 -17.73 -2.97
N ASP A 58 3.96 -18.07 -3.33
CA ASP A 58 3.53 -19.46 -3.52
C ASP A 58 4.34 -20.14 -4.63
N MET A 59 4.62 -19.43 -5.73
CA MET A 59 5.51 -19.90 -6.78
C MET A 59 6.94 -20.10 -6.27
N ALA A 60 7.45 -19.18 -5.46
CA ALA A 60 8.78 -19.32 -4.86
C ALA A 60 8.86 -20.55 -3.94
N ALA A 61 7.85 -20.78 -3.11
CA ALA A 61 7.77 -21.95 -2.25
C ALA A 61 7.79 -23.27 -3.04
N LYS A 62 7.10 -23.32 -4.19
CA LYS A 62 7.13 -24.47 -5.11
C LYS A 62 8.48 -24.66 -5.80
N ASN A 63 9.20 -23.57 -6.05
CA ASN A 63 10.49 -23.55 -6.73
C ASN A 63 11.69 -23.57 -5.76
N GLY A 64 11.53 -24.17 -4.57
CA GLY A 64 12.63 -24.32 -3.60
C GLY A 64 13.08 -23.02 -2.93
N GLY A 65 12.20 -22.01 -2.84
CA GLY A 65 12.47 -20.71 -2.23
C GLY A 65 13.00 -19.65 -3.19
N VAL A 66 13.22 -19.98 -4.47
CA VAL A 66 13.70 -19.01 -5.46
C VAL A 66 12.54 -18.16 -5.97
N LEU A 67 12.65 -16.85 -5.80
CA LEU A 67 11.62 -15.91 -6.24
C LEU A 67 11.53 -15.89 -7.78
N PRO A 68 10.35 -16.18 -8.36
CA PRO A 68 10.20 -16.15 -9.82
C PRO A 68 10.30 -14.71 -10.35
N PRO A 69 10.76 -14.54 -11.59
CA PRO A 69 10.73 -13.25 -12.27
C PRO A 69 9.29 -12.80 -12.53
N LEU A 70 9.11 -11.47 -12.64
CA LEU A 70 7.80 -10.87 -12.90
C LEU A 70 7.18 -11.34 -14.22
N THR A 71 8.00 -11.68 -15.21
CA THR A 71 7.54 -12.27 -16.49
C THR A 71 6.83 -13.62 -16.27
N ALA A 72 7.42 -14.51 -15.47
CA ALA A 72 6.83 -15.80 -15.14
C ALA A 72 5.57 -15.65 -14.28
N LEU A 73 5.56 -14.71 -13.32
CA LEU A 73 4.36 -14.39 -12.55
C LEU A 73 3.24 -13.84 -13.46
N PHE A 74 3.58 -12.97 -14.40
CA PHE A 74 2.62 -12.41 -15.34
C PHE A 74 2.01 -13.51 -16.20
N GLN A 75 2.84 -14.44 -16.70
CA GLN A 75 2.38 -15.60 -17.45
C GLN A 75 1.42 -16.47 -16.61
N ASP A 76 1.80 -16.86 -15.39
CA ASP A 76 0.96 -17.68 -14.51
C ASP A 76 -0.38 -17.00 -14.16
N THR A 77 -0.37 -15.68 -13.98
CA THR A 77 -1.58 -14.92 -13.62
C THR A 77 -2.46 -14.50 -14.81
N HIS A 78 -1.96 -14.58 -16.04
CA HIS A 78 -2.70 -14.17 -17.25
C HIS A 78 -2.86 -15.30 -18.27
N THR A 79 -2.62 -16.53 -17.84
CA THR A 79 -2.91 -17.75 -18.62
C THR A 79 -4.03 -18.55 -17.98
N ARG A 80 -4.76 -19.28 -18.81
CA ARG A 80 -5.77 -20.27 -18.40
C ARG A 80 -5.07 -21.59 -18.09
N LYS A 81 -5.82 -22.54 -17.52
CA LYS A 81 -5.33 -23.90 -17.25
C LYS A 81 -4.84 -24.62 -18.52
N ASP A 82 -5.38 -24.25 -19.67
CA ASP A 82 -5.01 -24.78 -20.99
C ASP A 82 -3.71 -24.15 -21.55
N GLY A 83 -3.06 -23.25 -20.81
CA GLY A 83 -1.85 -22.53 -21.23
C GLY A 83 -2.09 -21.33 -22.14
N THR A 84 -3.33 -21.12 -22.59
CA THR A 84 -3.70 -19.98 -23.44
C THR A 84 -3.81 -18.68 -22.63
N PHE A 85 -3.36 -17.55 -23.21
CA PHE A 85 -3.52 -16.26 -22.58
C PHE A 85 -5.00 -15.85 -22.48
N VAL A 86 -5.35 -15.15 -21.40
CA VAL A 86 -6.73 -14.71 -21.15
C VAL A 86 -7.20 -13.70 -22.20
N THR A 87 -6.28 -12.87 -22.71
CA THR A 87 -6.55 -11.88 -23.77
C THR A 87 -5.36 -11.77 -24.73
N PRO A 88 -5.59 -11.38 -26.00
CA PRO A 88 -4.51 -11.10 -26.95
C PRO A 88 -3.55 -10.01 -26.48
N ARG A 89 -4.03 -9.07 -25.65
CA ARG A 89 -3.19 -8.01 -25.08
C ARG A 89 -2.21 -8.54 -24.05
N ALA A 90 -2.62 -9.49 -23.21
CA ALA A 90 -1.72 -10.15 -22.27
C ALA A 90 -0.63 -10.94 -23.01
N GLU A 91 -1.01 -11.67 -24.06
CA GLU A 91 -0.06 -12.38 -24.91
C GLU A 91 0.95 -11.43 -25.56
N GLN A 92 0.48 -10.31 -26.13
CA GLN A 92 1.37 -9.30 -26.70
C GLN A 92 2.39 -8.78 -25.67
N ILE A 93 1.93 -8.40 -24.47
CA ILE A 93 2.81 -7.89 -23.41
C ILE A 93 3.85 -8.94 -23.03
N HIS A 94 3.43 -10.20 -22.88
CA HIS A 94 4.36 -11.29 -22.58
C HIS A 94 5.40 -11.46 -23.70
N ASN A 95 4.97 -11.44 -24.96
CA ASN A 95 5.87 -11.61 -26.10
C ASN A 95 6.88 -10.45 -26.20
N ASP A 96 6.42 -9.20 -26.03
CA ASP A 96 7.28 -8.01 -26.00
C ASP A 96 8.34 -8.12 -24.87
N LEU A 97 7.93 -8.62 -23.70
CA LEU A 97 8.84 -8.85 -22.57
C LEU A 97 9.86 -9.95 -22.87
N THR A 98 9.42 -11.09 -23.40
CA THR A 98 10.34 -12.19 -23.76
C THR A 98 11.33 -11.77 -24.84
N ALA A 99 10.89 -10.98 -25.82
CA ALA A 99 11.76 -10.45 -26.86
C ALA A 99 12.83 -9.54 -26.27
N ARG A 100 12.46 -8.64 -25.33
CA ARG A 100 13.43 -7.75 -24.70
C ARG A 100 14.40 -8.48 -23.78
N VAL A 101 13.93 -9.48 -23.03
CA VAL A 101 14.80 -10.35 -22.22
C VAL A 101 15.81 -11.07 -23.09
N LEU A 102 15.37 -11.62 -24.23
CA LEU A 102 16.25 -12.28 -25.19
C LEU A 102 17.27 -11.31 -25.81
N GLU A 103 16.82 -10.11 -26.19
CA GLU A 103 17.70 -9.07 -26.73
C GLU A 103 18.82 -8.71 -25.75
N GLU A 104 18.49 -8.45 -24.48
CA GLU A 104 19.47 -8.14 -23.43
C GLU A 104 20.44 -9.31 -23.19
N GLN A 105 19.96 -10.55 -23.23
CA GLN A 105 20.82 -11.74 -23.17
C GLN A 105 21.82 -11.77 -24.34
N THR A 106 21.36 -11.49 -25.56
CA THR A 106 22.24 -11.48 -26.74
C THR A 106 23.26 -10.34 -26.70
N GLN A 107 22.86 -9.15 -26.24
CA GLN A 107 23.78 -8.02 -26.08
C GLN A 107 24.87 -8.32 -25.05
N LEU A 108 24.52 -8.91 -23.91
CA LEU A 108 25.51 -9.31 -22.90
C LEU A 108 26.43 -10.42 -23.40
N SER A 109 25.90 -11.40 -24.13
CA SER A 109 26.71 -12.46 -24.73
C SER A 109 27.75 -11.90 -25.71
N GLN A 110 27.36 -10.92 -26.55
CA GLN A 110 28.27 -10.24 -27.47
C GLN A 110 29.35 -9.41 -26.75
N GLN A 111 29.01 -8.75 -25.65
CA GLN A 111 29.98 -8.00 -24.85
C GLN A 111 30.99 -8.90 -24.14
N LEU A 112 30.55 -10.08 -23.68
CA LEU A 112 31.39 -11.03 -22.95
C LEU A 112 32.30 -11.88 -23.86
N SER A 113 32.00 -11.99 -25.16
CA SER A 113 32.83 -12.75 -26.10
C SER A 113 32.89 -12.07 -27.49
N PRO A 114 33.85 -11.15 -27.70
CA PRO A 114 34.00 -10.42 -28.98
C PRO A 114 34.51 -11.30 -30.15
N GLY A 115 34.79 -12.59 -29.92
CA GLY A 115 35.59 -13.43 -30.83
C GLY A 115 35.12 -14.88 -31.00
N GLY A 116 33.92 -15.23 -30.54
CA GLY A 116 33.28 -16.50 -30.91
C GLY A 116 33.43 -17.62 -29.88
N THR A 117 32.56 -17.58 -28.87
CA THR A 117 31.78 -18.72 -28.38
C THR A 117 30.54 -18.13 -27.74
N GLN A 118 29.36 -18.36 -28.33
CA GLN A 118 28.09 -17.91 -27.74
C GLN A 118 27.82 -18.73 -26.47
N HIS A 119 28.20 -18.20 -25.32
CA HIS A 119 27.76 -18.76 -24.05
C HIS A 119 26.35 -18.24 -23.74
N PRO A 120 25.39 -19.12 -23.38
CA PRO A 120 24.08 -18.69 -22.90
C PRO A 120 24.27 -17.83 -21.64
N VAL A 121 23.96 -16.54 -21.73
CA VAL A 121 23.97 -15.64 -20.59
C VAL A 121 22.59 -15.69 -19.96
N GLU A 122 22.47 -16.25 -18.76
CA GLU A 122 21.24 -16.18 -18.00
C GLU A 122 21.12 -14.83 -17.28
N LEU A 123 19.99 -14.15 -17.46
CA LEU A 123 19.69 -12.93 -16.73
C LEU A 123 19.15 -13.28 -15.35
N GLY A 124 19.67 -12.61 -14.32
CA GLY A 124 19.09 -12.70 -12.99
C GLY A 124 17.67 -12.13 -12.93
N THR A 125 16.87 -12.65 -12.01
CA THR A 125 15.54 -12.13 -11.65
C THR A 125 15.46 -10.61 -11.52
N PRO A 126 16.36 -9.89 -10.82
CA PRO A 126 16.25 -8.44 -10.69
C PRO A 126 16.40 -7.70 -12.03
N THR A 127 17.19 -8.22 -12.96
CA THR A 127 17.36 -7.62 -14.29
C THR A 127 16.10 -7.83 -15.13
N ILE A 128 15.52 -9.03 -15.08
CA ILE A 128 14.25 -9.33 -15.77
C ILE A 128 13.11 -8.47 -15.19
N ASP A 129 13.06 -8.30 -13.88
CA ASP A 129 12.09 -7.43 -13.22
C ASP A 129 12.24 -5.97 -13.67
N ARG A 130 13.48 -5.47 -13.81
CA ARG A 130 13.74 -4.12 -14.35
C ARG A 130 13.26 -3.98 -15.79
N ILE A 131 13.52 -4.98 -16.64
CA ILE A 131 13.03 -5.00 -18.03
C ILE A 131 11.49 -4.95 -18.03
N TYR A 132 10.85 -5.70 -17.13
CA TYR A 132 9.40 -5.67 -16.98
C TYR A 132 8.88 -4.26 -16.72
N GLU A 133 9.49 -3.52 -15.79
CA GLU A 133 9.07 -2.15 -15.47
C GLU A 133 9.26 -1.14 -16.61
N GLN A 134 10.20 -1.40 -17.51
CA GLN A 134 10.50 -0.56 -18.67
C GLN A 134 9.59 -0.85 -19.86
N VAL A 135 9.34 -2.13 -20.15
CA VAL A 135 8.62 -2.58 -21.35
C VAL A 135 7.12 -2.65 -21.12
N ALA A 136 6.68 -3.06 -19.92
CA ALA A 136 5.26 -3.25 -19.68
C ALA A 136 4.51 -1.90 -19.75
N PRO A 137 3.35 -1.85 -20.45
CA PRO A 137 2.61 -0.61 -20.61
C PRO A 137 2.19 -0.02 -19.25
N LYS A 138 2.19 1.32 -19.19
CA LYS A 138 1.78 2.07 -17.99
C LYS A 138 0.43 2.72 -18.22
N ASN A 139 -0.49 2.51 -17.29
CA ASN A 139 -1.78 3.19 -17.25
C ASN A 139 -1.84 4.10 -16.02
N LYS A 140 -1.97 5.41 -16.22
CA LYS A 140 -1.93 6.43 -15.14
C LYS A 140 -0.71 6.24 -14.21
N GLY A 141 0.45 5.99 -14.80
CA GLY A 141 1.71 5.73 -14.08
C GLY A 141 1.84 4.33 -13.45
N LYS A 142 0.79 3.50 -13.46
CA LYS A 142 0.81 2.14 -12.91
C LYS A 142 1.17 1.13 -13.99
N VAL A 143 2.20 0.32 -13.74
CA VAL A 143 2.62 -0.76 -14.63
C VAL A 143 1.56 -1.86 -14.63
N ILE A 144 1.13 -2.27 -15.82
CA ILE A 144 0.16 -3.35 -16.01
C ILE A 144 0.69 -4.69 -15.48
N GLY A 145 -0.22 -5.51 -14.92
CA GLY A 145 0.09 -6.88 -14.49
C GLY A 145 0.83 -6.99 -13.15
N LEU A 146 1.18 -5.86 -12.53
CA LEU A 146 1.97 -5.84 -11.30
C LEU A 146 1.13 -5.75 -10.02
N GLY A 147 -0.14 -5.32 -10.12
CA GLY A 147 -1.12 -5.35 -9.04
C GLY A 147 -0.60 -4.83 -7.70
N SER A 148 -0.74 -5.65 -6.64
CA SER A 148 -0.32 -5.30 -5.27
C SER A 148 1.17 -5.46 -4.99
N ILE A 149 1.98 -5.99 -5.92
CA ILE A 149 3.40 -6.31 -5.65
C ILE A 149 4.19 -5.09 -5.17
N ARG A 150 3.86 -3.90 -5.68
CA ARG A 150 4.49 -2.63 -5.25
C ARG A 150 3.97 -2.09 -3.93
N GLN A 151 2.78 -2.50 -3.51
CA GLN A 151 2.07 -1.94 -2.34
C GLN A 151 2.27 -2.76 -1.07
N VAL A 152 2.79 -3.98 -1.18
CA VAL A 152 3.08 -4.80 -0.01
C VAL A 152 4.44 -4.37 0.54
N PRO A 153 4.51 -3.79 1.76
CA PRO A 153 5.76 -3.70 2.48
C PRO A 153 6.19 -5.15 2.72
N ILE A 154 7.19 -5.61 1.97
CA ILE A 154 7.72 -6.97 2.15
C ILE A 154 8.41 -7.01 3.51
N ALA A 155 7.68 -7.47 4.53
CA ALA A 155 8.23 -7.78 5.85
C ALA A 155 9.03 -9.10 5.87
N SER A 156 9.45 -9.60 4.70
CA SER A 156 10.22 -10.83 4.58
C SER A 156 11.70 -10.52 4.42
N SER A 157 12.50 -11.09 5.32
CA SER A 157 13.97 -11.03 5.36
C SER A 157 14.68 -11.73 4.18
N PHE A 158 13.94 -12.30 3.21
CA PHE A 158 14.50 -13.16 2.17
C PHE A 158 14.39 -12.63 0.73
N ALA A 159 13.81 -11.44 0.49
CA ALA A 159 13.79 -10.86 -0.85
C ALA A 159 15.04 -9.98 -1.09
N PRO A 160 15.78 -10.15 -2.22
CA PRO A 160 16.77 -9.19 -2.64
C PRO A 160 16.08 -7.85 -2.89
N ARG A 161 16.29 -6.88 -1.99
CA ARG A 161 15.76 -5.52 -2.16
C ARG A 161 16.41 -4.88 -3.39
N TYR A 162 15.61 -4.47 -4.37
CA TYR A 162 16.04 -3.41 -5.28
C TYR A 162 16.04 -2.11 -4.47
N ARG A 163 17.19 -1.79 -3.88
CA ARG A 163 17.41 -0.62 -3.05
C ARG A 163 17.68 0.55 -4.00
N GLY A 164 16.75 1.50 -4.11
CA GLY A 164 16.99 2.73 -4.86
C GLY A 164 18.07 3.58 -4.16
N PRO A 165 18.64 4.58 -4.84
CA PRO A 165 19.57 5.53 -4.20
C PRO A 165 18.98 6.23 -2.97
N GLU A 166 17.66 6.47 -2.96
CA GLU A 166 16.90 7.06 -1.85
C GLU A 166 16.79 6.16 -0.61
N ASP A 167 17.05 4.85 -0.77
CA ASP A 167 17.04 3.85 0.31
C ASP A 167 18.47 3.51 0.79
N ASP A 168 19.47 4.32 0.40
CA ASP A 168 20.83 4.22 0.92
C ASP A 168 20.80 4.48 2.44
N PRO A 169 21.26 3.53 3.27
CA PRO A 169 21.28 3.70 4.72
C PRO A 169 22.04 4.95 5.17
N VAL A 170 23.01 5.43 4.37
CA VAL A 170 23.75 6.67 4.65
C VAL A 170 22.85 7.89 4.42
N GLN A 171 22.11 7.93 3.31
CA GLN A 171 21.19 9.04 3.00
C GLN A 171 20.01 9.09 3.97
N LEU A 172 19.46 7.92 4.34
CA LEU A 172 18.39 7.85 5.33
C LEU A 172 18.85 8.37 6.70
N ARG A 173 20.06 8.01 7.14
CA ARG A 173 20.65 8.54 8.38
C ARG A 173 20.84 10.06 8.29
N ALA A 174 21.38 10.57 7.18
CA ALA A 174 21.55 12.01 6.99
C ALA A 174 20.21 12.76 6.97
N LYS A 175 19.17 12.18 6.37
CA LYS A 175 17.82 12.76 6.34
C LYS A 175 17.16 12.74 7.72
N ILE A 176 17.33 11.66 8.49
CA ILE A 176 16.86 11.56 9.88
C ILE A 176 17.53 12.65 10.72
N SER A 177 18.86 12.76 10.68
CA SER A 177 19.58 13.80 11.43
C SER A 177 19.14 15.22 11.08
N ARG A 178 18.90 15.50 9.79
CA ARG A 178 18.38 16.81 9.36
C ARG A 178 16.98 17.09 9.89
N LEU A 179 16.09 16.09 9.89
CA LEU A 179 14.73 16.24 10.40
C LEU A 179 14.71 16.42 11.92
N GLU A 180 15.57 15.69 12.63
CA GLU A 180 15.78 15.84 14.07
C GLU A 180 16.24 17.26 14.41
N GLU A 181 17.25 17.78 13.70
CA GLU A 181 17.74 19.16 13.88
C GLU A 181 16.63 20.20 13.64
N THR A 182 15.83 20.06 12.58
CA THR A 182 14.72 20.99 12.31
C THR A 182 13.66 20.95 13.42
N MET A 183 13.36 19.76 13.95
CA MET A 183 12.39 19.59 15.02
C MET A 183 12.90 20.17 16.35
N GLU A 184 14.20 20.08 16.62
CA GLU A 184 14.83 20.71 17.80
C GLU A 184 14.75 22.24 17.72
N ILE A 185 15.00 22.81 16.54
CA ILE A 185 14.87 24.25 16.31
C ILE A 185 13.42 24.69 16.54
N GLU A 186 12.45 24.05 15.89
CA GLU A 186 11.02 24.39 16.06
C GLU A 186 10.56 24.23 17.52
N ASN A 187 11.03 23.20 18.22
CA ASN A 187 10.72 23.03 19.64
C ASN A 187 11.30 24.15 20.50
N SER A 188 12.52 24.62 20.19
CA SER A 188 13.16 25.74 20.90
C SER A 188 12.43 27.06 20.66
N GLU A 189 11.98 27.33 19.44
CA GLU A 189 11.20 28.52 19.10
C GLU A 189 9.84 28.51 19.82
N ASN A 190 9.18 27.35 19.82
CA ASN A 190 7.95 27.16 20.54
C ASN A 190 8.13 27.40 22.05
N ASP A 191 9.23 26.96 22.65
CA ASP A 191 9.50 27.19 24.08
C ASP A 191 9.66 28.69 24.41
N VAL A 192 10.27 29.48 23.51
CA VAL A 192 10.34 30.94 23.66
C VAL A 192 8.94 31.55 23.59
N ILE A 193 8.13 31.18 22.60
CA ILE A 193 6.74 31.67 22.46
C ILE A 193 5.92 31.31 23.70
N PHE A 194 6.08 30.09 24.21
CA PHE A 194 5.38 29.61 25.39
C PHE A 194 5.82 30.32 26.67
N SER A 195 7.09 30.70 26.78
CA SER A 195 7.58 31.51 27.91
C SER A 195 6.91 32.89 27.96
N ILE A 196 6.69 33.53 26.80
CA ILE A 196 6.03 34.83 26.69
C ILE A 196 4.54 34.73 27.04
N ILE A 197 3.86 33.65 26.65
CA ILE A 197 2.45 33.44 26.99
C ILE A 197 2.28 33.20 28.50
N ALA A 198 3.21 32.46 29.10
CA ALA A 198 3.18 32.15 30.53
C ALA A 198 3.36 33.39 31.44
N THR A 199 4.03 34.46 30.97
CA THR A 199 4.15 35.70 31.77
C THR A 199 2.83 36.47 31.88
N HIS A 200 1.95 36.33 30.88
CA HIS A 200 0.66 37.04 30.85
C HIS A 200 -0.52 36.18 31.33
N HIS A 201 -0.37 34.86 31.41
CA HIS A 201 -1.42 33.92 31.83
C HIS A 201 -0.88 32.81 32.75
N PRO A 202 -0.99 32.96 34.08
CA PRO A 202 -0.42 32.02 35.06
C PRO A 202 -1.06 30.63 35.01
N ASP A 203 -2.34 30.53 34.66
CA ASP A 203 -3.08 29.26 34.54
C ASP A 203 -2.51 28.38 33.40
N ILE A 204 -1.89 28.99 32.40
CA ILE A 204 -1.28 28.31 31.26
C ILE A 204 0.13 27.81 31.63
N ALA A 205 0.82 28.45 32.57
CA ALA A 205 2.21 28.11 32.92
C ALA A 205 2.40 26.66 33.40
N ALA A 206 1.44 26.11 34.14
CA ALA A 206 1.48 24.73 34.63
C ALA A 206 1.34 23.71 33.48
N VAL A 207 0.44 23.96 32.53
CA VAL A 207 0.23 23.12 31.34
C VAL A 207 1.49 23.10 30.46
N MET A 208 2.14 24.26 30.29
CA MET A 208 3.33 24.37 29.45
C MET A 208 4.56 23.72 30.08
N SER A 209 4.70 23.83 31.40
CA SER A 209 5.76 23.13 32.15
C SER A 209 5.63 21.61 32.04
N ASN A 210 4.40 21.09 32.07
CA ASN A 210 4.14 19.66 31.84
C ASN A 210 4.41 19.26 30.39
N LYS A 211 4.03 20.07 29.40
CA LYS A 211 4.31 19.78 27.98
C LYS A 211 5.81 19.77 27.66
N ARG A 212 6.60 20.63 28.30
CA ARG A 212 8.07 20.61 28.22
C ARG A 212 8.63 19.34 28.86
N ARG A 213 8.20 19.01 30.06
CA ARG A 213 8.61 17.78 30.76
C ARG A 213 8.28 16.50 29.97
N ARG A 214 7.10 16.45 29.31
CA ARG A 214 6.73 15.32 28.43
C ARG A 214 7.63 15.21 27.20
N ARG A 215 8.04 16.33 26.60
CA ARG A 215 8.99 16.34 25.48
C ARG A 215 10.37 15.86 25.90
N GLU A 216 10.88 16.36 27.03
CA GLU A 216 12.15 15.93 27.62
C GLU A 216 12.12 14.45 28.06
N ALA A 217 10.98 13.96 28.55
CA ALA A 217 10.78 12.55 28.88
C ALA A 217 10.65 11.66 27.64
N ALA A 218 10.08 12.16 26.53
CA ALA A 218 10.00 11.41 25.27
C ALA A 218 11.37 11.29 24.59
N THR A 219 12.20 12.34 24.63
CA THR A 219 13.58 12.28 24.14
C THR A 219 14.47 11.37 25.01
N ALA A 220 14.25 11.33 26.33
CA ALA A 220 14.90 10.38 27.23
C ALA A 220 14.35 8.94 27.10
N GLY A 221 13.04 8.80 26.84
CA GLY A 221 12.28 7.55 26.82
C GLY A 221 12.49 6.68 25.57
N VAL A 222 13.12 7.19 24.51
CA VAL A 222 13.68 6.38 23.41
C VAL A 222 14.70 5.34 23.92
N THR A 223 15.12 5.43 25.20
CA THR A 223 15.95 4.42 25.87
C THR A 223 15.23 3.48 26.86
N SER A 224 13.91 3.56 27.11
CA SER A 224 13.24 2.51 27.92
C SER A 224 11.73 2.30 27.68
N SER A 225 11.36 1.03 27.54
CA SER A 225 10.06 0.45 27.15
C SER A 225 8.98 0.45 28.26
N ALA A 226 8.77 1.54 29.00
CA ALA A 226 7.82 1.54 30.14
C ALA A 226 6.65 2.54 30.06
N ALA A 227 6.56 3.37 29.02
CA ALA A 227 5.55 4.44 28.95
C ALA A 227 4.12 3.98 28.58
N GLY A 228 3.97 2.82 27.92
CA GLY A 228 2.67 2.38 27.39
C GLY A 228 1.64 1.93 28.44
N ALA A 229 2.08 1.55 29.65
CA ALA A 229 1.17 1.02 30.67
C ALA A 229 0.43 2.10 31.47
N ALA A 230 1.02 3.32 31.58
CA ALA A 230 0.40 4.42 32.31
C ALA A 230 -0.69 5.14 31.48
N GLU A 231 -0.57 5.12 30.14
CA GLU A 231 -1.51 5.79 29.25
C GLU A 231 -2.88 5.09 29.17
N GLU A 232 -2.97 3.77 29.36
CA GLU A 232 -4.26 3.05 29.38
C GLU A 232 -5.04 3.26 30.69
N GLU A 233 -4.35 3.45 31.82
CA GLU A 233 -4.99 3.64 33.14
C GLU A 233 -5.55 5.05 33.33
N GLU A 234 -4.89 6.08 32.77
CA GLU A 234 -5.34 7.47 32.89
C GLU A 234 -6.51 7.79 31.94
N LEU A 235 -6.51 7.23 30.71
CA LEU A 235 -7.60 7.39 29.74
C LEU A 235 -8.90 6.73 30.21
N THR A 236 -8.80 5.57 30.87
CA THR A 236 -9.97 4.88 31.45
C THR A 236 -10.54 5.67 32.64
N ALA A 237 -9.70 6.31 33.45
CA ALA A 237 -10.14 7.15 34.55
C ALA A 237 -10.84 8.45 34.09
N GLU A 238 -10.36 9.09 33.02
CA GLU A 238 -11.04 10.28 32.44
C GLU A 238 -12.35 9.92 31.74
N GLN A 239 -12.41 8.77 31.06
CA GLN A 239 -13.65 8.25 30.48
C GLN A 239 -14.70 7.94 31.56
N GLN A 240 -14.28 7.41 32.71
CA GLN A 240 -15.18 7.16 33.83
C GLN A 240 -15.73 8.48 34.42
N ARG A 241 -14.87 9.48 34.62
CA ARG A 241 -15.30 10.81 35.15
C ARG A 241 -16.26 11.53 34.21
N THR A 242 -16.03 11.46 32.91
CA THR A 242 -16.93 12.08 31.92
C THR A 242 -18.27 11.36 31.84
N ALA A 243 -18.30 10.03 31.99
CA ALA A 243 -19.54 9.27 32.09
C ALA A 243 -20.35 9.62 33.34
N ASP A 244 -19.70 9.80 34.49
CA ASP A 244 -20.36 10.15 35.76
C ASP A 244 -20.99 11.56 35.71
N ILE A 245 -20.29 12.54 35.12
CA ILE A 245 -20.82 13.91 34.93
C ILE A 245 -22.02 13.90 33.99
N ALA A 246 -21.98 13.14 32.89
CA ALA A 246 -23.11 13.01 31.96
C ALA A 246 -24.33 12.34 32.61
N ALA A 247 -24.11 11.31 33.45
CA ALA A 247 -25.18 10.64 34.19
C ALA A 247 -25.82 11.56 35.25
N GLN A 248 -25.04 12.43 35.88
CA GLN A 248 -25.55 13.42 36.83
C GLN A 248 -26.39 14.50 36.15
N ALA A 249 -25.94 15.03 35.01
CA ALA A 249 -26.69 16.00 34.22
C ALA A 249 -28.01 15.44 33.68
N ALA A 250 -28.04 14.16 33.31
CA ALA A 250 -29.27 13.49 32.84
C ALA A 250 -30.31 13.29 33.96
N ARG A 251 -29.87 13.10 35.21
CA ARG A 251 -30.77 13.04 36.38
C ARG A 251 -31.36 14.40 36.71
N GLU A 252 -30.55 15.46 36.64
CA GLU A 252 -31.00 16.84 36.88
C GLU A 252 -31.98 17.32 35.79
N ALA A 253 -31.85 16.84 34.55
CA ALA A 253 -32.78 17.15 33.47
C ALA A 253 -34.14 16.42 33.57
N GLY A 254 -34.22 15.31 34.32
CA GLY A 254 -35.44 14.52 34.51
C GLY A 254 -36.38 15.03 35.61
N ASP A 255 -35.91 15.97 36.44
CA ASP A 255 -36.64 16.49 37.63
C ASP A 255 -37.27 17.89 37.37
N LEU A 256 -37.24 18.38 36.12
CA LEU A 256 -37.90 19.63 35.74
C LEU A 256 -39.39 19.38 35.48
N PRO A 257 -40.32 20.11 36.14
CA PRO A 257 -41.74 19.96 35.89
C PRO A 257 -42.09 20.42 34.46
N PRO A 258 -43.13 19.83 33.84
CA PRO A 258 -43.56 20.25 32.51
C PRO A 258 -44.04 21.71 32.55
N PHE A 259 -43.56 22.50 31.59
CA PHE A 259 -44.04 23.87 31.35
C PHE A 259 -45.56 23.84 31.07
N GLU A 260 -46.34 24.52 31.92
CA GLU A 260 -47.72 24.95 31.61
C GLU A 260 -47.73 26.06 30.55
#